data_AF-A0A151BSN0-F1
#
_entry.id   AF-A0A151BSN0-F1
#
_cell.length_a   1.000
_cell.length_b   1.000
_cell.length_c   1.000
_cell.angle_alpha   90.00
_cell.angle_beta   90.00
_cell.angle_gamma   90.00
#
_symmetry.space_group_name_H-M   'P 1'
#
loop_
_entity.id
_entity.type
_entity.pdbx_description
1 polymer ?
#
loop_
_entity_poly.entity_id
_entity_poly.type
_entity_poly.pdbx_seq_one_letter_code
_entity_poly.pdbx_strand_id
1 'polypeptide(L)'
;DGLTVVWETRGPSWEEDDARERLRSLLESLDVPHVTDPFRSLPVYSGPIAYLRLHGRGPRMYYYQYTDEELKELHGIVRSLEEDGRDVYVLFNNLSMFEDAIRFLRFTETGSFPPLALRGIDSVTGLISRMRYPATKAEILRRVGWRLVEVEGRGQLRLEQLLCGLPQRRYGSPEEVLRAAGL
;
A
#
# COMPACT_ATOMS: atom_id res chain seq x y z
N ASP A 1 23.77 0.34 25.55
CA ASP A 1 22.49 -0.11 26.12
C ASP A 1 21.35 0.69 25.51
N GLY A 2 20.21 0.05 25.25
CA GLY A 2 19.02 0.70 24.67
C GLY A 2 18.39 -0.12 23.54
N LEU A 3 17.71 -1.20 23.90
CA LEU A 3 16.84 -1.95 22.97
C LEU A 3 15.41 -1.43 23.14
N THR A 4 14.84 -0.83 22.09
CA THR A 4 13.40 -0.55 22.04
C THR A 4 12.69 -1.74 21.42
N VAL A 5 11.72 -2.30 22.14
CA VAL A 5 10.83 -3.35 21.65
C VAL A 5 9.52 -2.71 21.22
N VAL A 6 9.01 -3.11 20.06
CA VAL A 6 7.70 -2.70 19.55
C VAL A 6 6.87 -3.94 19.25
N TRP A 7 5.54 -3.84 19.34
CA TRP A 7 4.65 -5.00 19.19
C TRP A 7 3.59 -4.80 18.12
N GLU A 8 3.49 -5.74 17.18
CA GLU A 8 2.45 -5.74 16.14
C GLU A 8 1.44 -6.87 16.42
N THR A 9 0.16 -6.52 16.57
CA THR A 9 -0.92 -7.50 16.71
C THR A 9 -1.38 -8.04 15.35
N ARG A 10 -1.89 -9.27 15.32
CA ARG A 10 -2.42 -9.89 14.09
C ARG A 10 -3.72 -10.65 14.38
N GLY A 11 -4.73 -10.38 13.56
CA GLY A 11 -6.04 -11.03 13.63
C GLY A 11 -7.14 -10.09 14.12
N PRO A 12 -8.40 -10.27 13.67
CA PRO A 12 -9.49 -9.33 13.91
C PRO A 12 -9.92 -9.22 15.38
N SER A 13 -9.66 -10.25 16.19
CA SER A 13 -9.98 -10.23 17.63
C SER A 13 -9.21 -9.14 18.40
N TRP A 14 -8.10 -8.62 17.86
CA TRP A 14 -7.36 -7.50 18.44
C TRP A 14 -7.97 -6.13 18.11
N GLU A 15 -8.93 -6.08 17.19
CA GLU A 15 -9.61 -4.86 16.77
C GLU A 15 -10.90 -4.62 17.58
N GLU A 16 -11.34 -5.60 18.38
CA GLU A 16 -12.48 -5.46 19.30
C GLU A 16 -12.17 -4.45 20.41
N ASP A 17 -13.14 -3.60 20.79
CA ASP A 17 -12.93 -2.50 21.73
C ASP A 17 -12.37 -2.96 23.08
N ASP A 18 -12.91 -4.03 23.66
CA ASP A 18 -12.44 -4.60 24.92
C ASP A 18 -10.98 -5.10 24.83
N ALA A 19 -10.62 -5.70 23.69
CA ALA A 19 -9.26 -6.16 23.44
C ALA A 19 -8.30 -4.98 23.28
N ARG A 20 -8.72 -3.93 22.56
CA ARG A 20 -7.94 -2.70 22.35
C ARG A 20 -7.69 -1.95 23.66
N GLU A 21 -8.68 -1.87 24.54
CA GLU A 21 -8.55 -1.24 25.86
C GLU A 21 -7.52 -1.99 26.72
N ARG A 22 -7.65 -3.32 26.82
CA ARG A 22 -6.70 -4.16 27.56
C ARG A 22 -5.30 -4.09 26.97
N LEU A 23 -5.18 -4.07 25.65
CA LEU A 23 -3.91 -3.93 24.94
C LEU A 23 -3.26 -2.58 25.26
N ARG A 24 -4.04 -1.48 25.28
CA ARG A 24 -3.52 -0.16 25.67
C ARG A 24 -2.91 -0.20 27.06
N SER A 25 -3.67 -0.65 28.06
CA SER A 25 -3.20 -0.68 29.45
C SER A 25 -1.94 -1.54 29.60
N LEU A 26 -1.88 -2.68 28.90
CA LEU A 26 -0.71 -3.56 28.93
C LEU A 26 0.52 -2.90 28.29
N LEU A 27 0.38 -2.40 27.07
CA LEU A 27 1.47 -1.79 26.31
C LEU A 27 2.01 -0.52 26.98
N GLU A 28 1.14 0.29 27.56
CA GLU A 28 1.52 1.48 28.33
C GLU A 28 2.29 1.08 29.60
N SER A 29 1.84 0.05 30.33
CA SER A 29 2.53 -0.42 31.54
C SER A 29 3.94 -0.98 31.30
N LEU A 30 4.20 -1.43 30.07
CA LEU A 30 5.46 -2.03 29.65
C LEU A 30 6.33 -1.06 28.81
N ASP A 31 5.82 0.12 28.49
CA ASP A 31 6.44 1.07 27.55
C ASP A 31 6.80 0.41 26.20
N VAL A 32 5.85 -0.31 25.62
CA VAL A 32 6.00 -1.02 24.33
C VAL A 32 5.09 -0.40 23.28
N PRO A 33 5.62 0.35 22.30
CA PRO A 33 4.79 0.93 21.25
C PRO A 33 4.00 -0.11 20.44
N HIS A 34 2.72 0.20 20.19
CA HIS A 34 1.85 -0.57 19.31
C HIS A 34 2.18 -0.26 17.85
N VAL A 35 2.69 -1.26 17.15
CA VAL A 35 2.90 -1.22 15.70
C VAL A 35 1.57 -1.44 15.00
N THR A 36 1.18 -0.50 14.13
CA THR A 36 -0.06 -0.64 13.34
C THR A 36 0.13 -0.25 11.88
N ASP A 37 -0.81 -0.70 11.04
CA ASP A 37 -1.07 -0.05 9.76
C ASP A 37 -1.99 1.15 10.02
N PRO A 38 -1.52 2.40 9.83
CA PRO A 38 -2.29 3.59 10.17
C PRO A 38 -3.58 3.74 9.35
N PHE A 39 -3.67 3.09 8.19
CA PHE A 39 -4.89 3.08 7.37
C PHE A 39 -5.94 2.07 7.85
N ARG A 40 -5.61 1.20 8.81
CA ARG A 40 -6.54 0.26 9.43
C ARG A 40 -6.94 0.72 10.81
N SER A 41 -5.94 1.07 11.63
CA SER A 41 -6.16 1.60 12.98
C SER A 41 -4.93 2.36 13.46
N LEU A 42 -5.16 3.42 14.23
CA LEU A 42 -4.07 4.09 14.94
C LEU A 42 -3.53 3.23 16.09
N PRO A 43 -2.25 3.40 16.48
CA PRO A 43 -1.67 2.80 17.67
C PRO A 43 -2.54 3.07 18.91
N VAL A 44 -2.67 2.08 19.79
CA VAL A 44 -3.39 2.29 21.06
C VAL A 44 -2.48 2.96 22.09
N TYR A 45 -1.16 2.80 21.90
CA TYR A 45 -0.08 3.39 22.66
C TYR A 45 1.14 3.48 21.74
N SER A 46 1.89 4.58 21.75
CA SER A 46 3.11 4.74 20.94
C SER A 46 4.33 5.17 21.75
N GLY A 47 4.20 5.42 23.06
CA GLY A 47 5.32 5.91 23.88
C GLY A 47 6.07 7.07 23.19
N PRO A 48 7.41 7.06 23.18
CA PRO A 48 8.22 8.03 22.44
C PRO A 48 8.35 7.71 20.93
N ILE A 49 8.06 6.49 20.49
CA ILE A 49 8.33 6.01 19.12
C ILE A 49 7.06 5.48 18.47
N ALA A 50 6.55 6.16 17.44
CA ALA A 50 5.46 5.64 16.62
C ALA A 50 6.04 4.80 15.47
N TYR A 51 5.77 3.49 15.47
CA TYR A 51 6.25 2.58 14.44
C TYR A 51 5.08 2.10 13.57
N LEU A 52 5.02 2.59 12.32
CA LEU A 52 3.93 2.32 11.38
C LEU A 52 4.37 1.29 10.34
N ARG A 53 3.55 0.26 10.10
CA ARG A 53 3.80 -0.79 9.09
C ARG A 53 2.64 -0.89 8.11
N LEU A 54 2.89 -0.48 6.88
CA LEU A 54 1.91 -0.38 5.81
C LEU A 54 1.81 -1.68 5.02
N HIS A 55 0.64 -2.29 5.00
CA HIS A 55 0.40 -3.59 4.38
C HIS A 55 -0.43 -3.51 3.09
N GLY A 56 -0.83 -2.31 2.69
CA GLY A 56 -1.80 -2.08 1.62
C GLY A 56 -3.25 -2.06 2.12
N ARG A 57 -4.09 -1.29 1.42
CA ARG A 57 -5.55 -1.16 1.71
C ARG A 57 -6.42 -2.09 0.84
N GLY A 58 -5.79 -2.93 0.01
CA GLY A 58 -6.48 -3.86 -0.86
C GLY A 58 -7.07 -5.07 -0.12
N PRO A 59 -8.00 -5.81 -0.75
CA PRO A 59 -8.61 -7.01 -0.16
C PRO A 59 -7.59 -8.12 0.09
N ARG A 60 -6.48 -8.11 -0.65
CA ARG A 60 -5.36 -9.03 -0.48
C ARG A 60 -4.18 -8.28 0.13
N MET A 61 -3.79 -8.69 1.32
CA MET A 61 -2.63 -8.15 2.05
C MET A 61 -1.39 -8.14 1.15
N TYR A 62 -0.62 -7.05 1.22
CA TYR A 62 0.59 -6.76 0.46
C TYR A 62 0.41 -6.46 -1.03
N TYR A 63 -0.67 -6.91 -1.68
CA TYR A 63 -0.92 -6.67 -3.10
C TYR A 63 -1.55 -5.30 -3.29
N TYR A 64 -0.73 -4.26 -3.14
CA TYR A 64 -1.17 -2.88 -3.19
C TYR A 64 -0.03 -1.95 -3.60
N GLN A 65 -0.41 -0.83 -4.22
CA GLN A 65 0.44 0.32 -4.48
C GLN A 65 -0.34 1.58 -4.09
N TYR A 66 0.28 2.46 -3.31
CA TYR A 66 -0.40 3.63 -2.75
C TYR A 66 -0.47 4.78 -3.75
N THR A 67 -1.62 5.46 -3.85
CA THR A 67 -1.75 6.67 -4.68
C THR A 67 -1.05 7.86 -4.03
N ASP A 68 -0.81 8.93 -4.79
CA ASP A 68 -0.29 10.20 -4.27
C ASP A 68 -1.20 10.74 -3.16
N GLU A 69 -2.53 10.64 -3.33
CA GLU A 69 -3.51 11.06 -2.32
C GLU A 69 -3.40 10.25 -1.03
N GLU A 70 -3.25 8.93 -1.14
CA GLU A 70 -3.05 8.07 0.04
C GLU A 70 -1.71 8.37 0.72
N LEU A 71 -0.64 8.63 -0.03
CA LEU A 71 0.64 9.03 0.54
C LEU A 71 0.60 10.42 1.20
N LYS A 72 -0.22 11.36 0.69
CA LYS A 72 -0.49 12.65 1.36
C LYS A 72 -1.26 12.44 2.67
N GLU A 73 -2.24 11.54 2.68
CA GLU A 73 -2.98 11.15 3.90
C GLU A 73 -2.01 10.58 4.95
N LEU A 74 -1.13 9.65 4.55
CA LEU A 74 -0.08 9.11 5.42
C LEU A 74 0.83 10.21 5.97
N HIS A 75 1.23 11.17 5.14
CA HIS A 75 2.05 12.29 5.58
C HIS A 75 1.34 13.11 6.66
N GLY A 76 0.04 13.37 6.51
CA GLY A 76 -0.76 14.03 7.55
C GLY A 76 -0.76 13.28 8.88
N ILE A 77 -0.89 11.95 8.84
CA ILE A 77 -0.83 11.09 10.04
C ILE A 77 0.55 11.17 10.70
N VAL A 78 1.63 11.08 9.91
CA VAL A 78 3.01 11.19 10.40
C VAL A 78 3.24 12.54 11.06
N ARG A 79 2.86 13.63 10.40
CA ARG A 79 2.98 15.00 10.94
C ARG A 79 2.25 15.17 12.26
N SER A 80 1.03 14.65 12.35
CA SER A 80 0.26 14.69 13.60
C SER A 80 0.95 13.96 14.74
N LEU A 81 1.61 12.82 14.49
CA LEU A 81 2.37 12.08 15.50
C LEU A 81 3.68 12.79 15.89
N GLU A 82 4.35 13.43 14.93
CA GLU A 82 5.55 14.24 15.17
C GLU A 82 5.25 15.50 15.99
N GLU A 83 4.13 16.19 15.72
CA GLU A 83 3.68 17.37 16.48
C GLU A 83 3.36 17.03 17.93
N ASP A 84 2.91 15.79 18.12
CA ASP A 84 2.70 15.14 19.39
C ASP A 84 4.05 14.78 20.07
N GLY A 85 5.21 14.98 19.43
CA GLY A 85 6.53 14.78 20.00
C GLY A 85 7.03 13.33 19.95
N ARG A 86 6.52 12.53 19.01
CA ARG A 86 6.95 11.14 18.79
C ARG A 86 7.96 11.08 17.64
N ASP A 87 8.95 10.21 17.77
CA ASP A 87 9.80 9.80 16.64
C ASP A 87 9.02 8.79 15.77
N VAL A 88 8.81 9.12 14.49
CA VAL A 88 7.95 8.31 13.61
C VAL A 88 8.78 7.48 12.63
N TYR A 89 8.56 6.16 12.65
CA TYR A 89 9.16 5.21 11.71
C TYR A 89 8.09 4.65 10.79
N VAL A 90 8.26 4.84 9.48
CA VAL A 90 7.30 4.39 8.46
C VAL A 90 7.91 3.26 7.65
N LEU A 91 7.33 2.06 7.74
CA LEU A 91 7.76 0.90 6.98
C LEU A 91 6.69 0.45 5.99
N PHE A 92 7.03 0.54 4.71
CA PHE A 92 6.25 -0.04 3.63
C PHE A 92 6.51 -1.54 3.55
N ASN A 93 5.46 -2.35 3.63
CA ASN A 93 5.51 -3.82 3.60
C ASN A 93 4.63 -4.40 2.48
N ASN A 94 4.14 -3.56 1.57
CA ASN A 94 3.43 -3.97 0.35
C ASN A 94 4.41 -4.35 -0.78
N LEU A 95 3.91 -4.99 -1.84
CA LEU A 95 4.74 -5.50 -2.93
C LEU A 95 5.45 -4.41 -3.74
N SER A 96 4.93 -3.17 -3.75
CA SER A 96 5.61 -2.00 -4.33
C SER A 96 6.35 -1.16 -3.28
N MET A 97 6.70 -1.72 -2.11
CA MET A 97 7.28 -0.99 -0.98
C MET A 97 8.45 -0.08 -1.33
N PHE A 98 9.35 -0.51 -2.23
CA PHE A 98 10.49 0.32 -2.63
C PHE A 98 10.05 1.58 -3.39
N GLU A 99 9.14 1.42 -4.36
CA GLU A 99 8.61 2.53 -5.14
C GLU A 99 7.80 3.49 -4.25
N ASP A 100 6.95 2.94 -3.38
CA ASP A 100 6.11 3.74 -2.48
C ASP A 100 6.93 4.46 -1.40
N ALA A 101 7.96 3.81 -0.84
CA ALA A 101 8.86 4.44 0.13
C ALA A 101 9.65 5.59 -0.49
N ILE A 102 10.18 5.43 -1.72
CA ILE A 102 10.89 6.50 -2.43
C ILE A 102 9.93 7.64 -2.77
N ARG A 103 8.72 7.34 -3.25
CA ARG A 103 7.69 8.37 -3.54
C ARG A 103 7.31 9.15 -2.29
N PHE A 104 7.08 8.46 -1.18
CA PHE A 104 6.78 9.09 0.10
C PHE A 104 7.94 9.97 0.59
N LEU A 105 9.16 9.44 0.60
CA LEU A 105 10.36 10.18 1.00
C LEU A 105 10.54 11.46 0.15
N ARG A 106 10.43 11.34 -1.17
CA ARG A 106 10.51 12.50 -2.07
C ARG A 106 9.45 13.54 -1.77
N PHE A 107 8.20 13.11 -1.57
CA PHE A 107 7.13 14.03 -1.20
C PHE A 107 7.41 14.73 0.14
N THR A 108 7.94 14.03 1.15
CA THR A 108 8.31 14.66 2.43
C THR A 108 9.46 15.66 2.29
N GLU A 109 10.39 15.43 1.35
CA GLU A 109 11.54 16.31 1.11
C GLU A 109 11.18 17.54 0.25
N THR A 110 10.35 17.36 -0.78
CA THR A 110 10.15 18.36 -1.85
C THR A 110 8.72 18.86 -2.00
N GLY A 111 7.75 18.24 -1.32
CA GLY A 111 6.33 18.52 -1.50
C GLY A 111 5.74 18.01 -2.83
N SER A 112 6.50 17.21 -3.60
CA SER A 112 6.10 16.70 -4.91
C SER A 112 6.40 15.21 -5.07
N PHE A 113 5.53 14.48 -5.75
CA PHE A 113 5.73 13.07 -6.03
C PHE A 113 6.55 12.88 -7.32
N PRO A 114 7.53 11.96 -7.34
CA PRO A 114 8.10 11.49 -8.58
C PRO A 114 7.04 10.65 -9.31
N PRO A 115 7.13 10.56 -10.65
CA PRO A 115 6.14 9.83 -11.43
C PRO A 115 6.21 8.32 -11.16
N LEU A 116 5.09 7.63 -11.36
CA LEU A 116 5.00 6.17 -11.25
C LEU A 116 5.91 5.44 -12.25
N ALA A 117 6.29 4.21 -11.91
CA ALA A 117 7.07 3.36 -12.80
C ALA A 117 6.29 2.95 -14.07
N LEU A 118 4.97 2.81 -13.97
CA LEU A 118 4.09 2.57 -15.11
C LEU A 118 3.49 3.89 -15.59
N ARG A 119 3.80 4.27 -16.82
CA ARG A 119 3.33 5.50 -17.47
C ARG A 119 2.84 5.19 -18.88
N GLY A 120 1.60 5.59 -19.16
CA GLY A 120 0.96 5.38 -20.44
C GLY A 120 0.79 3.91 -20.81
N ILE A 121 0.17 3.69 -21.97
CA ILE A 121 -0.26 2.38 -22.45
C ILE A 121 0.95 1.47 -22.73
N ASP A 122 2.04 2.00 -23.27
CA ASP A 122 3.24 1.21 -23.60
C ASP A 122 3.84 0.49 -22.39
N SER A 123 3.81 1.12 -21.21
CA SER A 123 4.28 0.51 -19.97
C SER A 123 3.38 -0.65 -19.52
N VAL A 124 2.07 -0.52 -19.74
CA VAL A 124 1.08 -1.58 -19.47
C VAL A 124 1.29 -2.73 -20.44
N THR A 125 1.47 -2.45 -21.73
CA THR A 125 1.82 -3.42 -22.77
C THR A 125 3.08 -4.19 -22.40
N GLY A 126 4.14 -3.50 -21.98
CA GLY A 126 5.39 -4.14 -21.54
C GLY A 126 5.20 -5.03 -20.31
N LEU A 127 4.32 -4.65 -19.37
CA LEU A 127 4.00 -5.45 -18.20
C LEU A 127 3.20 -6.72 -18.57
N ILE A 128 2.14 -6.57 -19.36
CA ILE A 128 1.26 -7.66 -19.81
C ILE A 128 2.03 -8.67 -20.67
N SER A 129 3.00 -8.20 -21.47
CA SER A 129 3.84 -9.04 -22.33
C SER A 129 4.79 -9.96 -21.56
N ARG A 130 5.17 -9.60 -20.32
CA ARG A 130 6.06 -10.41 -19.46
C ARG A 130 5.32 -11.48 -18.66
N MET A 131 4.00 -11.57 -18.79
CA MET A 131 3.19 -12.55 -18.09
C MET A 131 3.30 -13.93 -18.76
N ARG A 132 3.00 -14.99 -18.00
CA ARG A 132 2.91 -16.34 -18.54
C ARG A 132 1.52 -16.58 -19.11
N TYR A 133 1.48 -17.19 -20.29
CA TYR A 133 0.26 -17.55 -20.99
C TYR A 133 0.22 -19.06 -21.26
N PRO A 134 -0.98 -19.66 -21.38
CA PRO A 134 -2.28 -19.01 -21.37
C PRO A 134 -2.75 -18.59 -19.95
N ALA A 135 -3.49 -17.48 -19.84
CA ALA A 135 -3.95 -16.92 -18.56
C ALA A 135 -5.43 -16.52 -18.62
N THR A 136 -6.16 -16.70 -17.52
CA THR A 136 -7.54 -16.22 -17.35
C THR A 136 -7.57 -14.76 -16.91
N LYS A 137 -8.70 -14.06 -17.13
CA LYS A 137 -8.93 -12.71 -16.60
C LYS A 137 -8.61 -12.60 -15.10
N ALA A 138 -9.07 -13.56 -14.31
CA ALA A 138 -8.83 -13.59 -12.87
C ALA A 138 -7.33 -13.71 -12.53
N GLU A 139 -6.58 -14.55 -13.26
CA GLU A 139 -5.13 -14.67 -13.08
C GLU A 139 -4.39 -13.38 -13.46
N ILE A 140 -4.84 -12.70 -14.52
CA ILE A 140 -4.29 -11.41 -14.95
C ILE A 140 -4.51 -10.36 -13.85
N LEU A 141 -5.76 -10.14 -13.43
CA LEU A 141 -6.12 -9.17 -12.40
C LEU A 141 -5.41 -9.46 -11.06
N ARG A 142 -5.38 -10.72 -10.63
CA ARG A 142 -4.68 -11.13 -9.40
C ARG A 142 -3.19 -10.80 -9.43
N ARG A 143 -2.57 -10.81 -10.61
CA ARG A 143 -1.13 -10.59 -10.77
C ARG A 143 -0.78 -9.12 -10.88
N VAL A 144 -1.52 -8.34 -11.67
CA VAL A 144 -1.15 -6.95 -11.99
C VAL A 144 -2.19 -5.91 -11.61
N GLY A 145 -3.44 -6.29 -11.35
CA GLY A 145 -4.55 -5.34 -11.16
C GLY A 145 -4.36 -4.34 -10.02
N TRP A 146 -3.61 -4.73 -8.98
CA TRP A 146 -3.32 -3.91 -7.82
C TRP A 146 -2.31 -2.77 -8.05
N ARG A 147 -1.56 -2.81 -9.17
CA ARG A 147 -0.55 -1.79 -9.50
C ARG A 147 -1.22 -0.53 -10.05
N LEU A 148 -0.58 0.61 -9.83
CA LEU A 148 -0.98 1.88 -10.40
C LEU A 148 -0.26 2.15 -11.73
N VAL A 149 -0.92 2.89 -12.60
CA VAL A 149 -0.37 3.47 -13.83
C VAL A 149 -0.76 4.93 -13.90
N GLU A 150 0.17 5.78 -14.33
CA GLU A 150 -0.10 7.16 -14.70
C GLU A 150 -0.57 7.25 -16.14
N VAL A 151 -1.75 7.83 -16.34
CA VAL A 151 -2.35 8.05 -17.67
C VAL A 151 -2.52 9.56 -17.88
N GLU A 152 -2.01 10.04 -19.01
CA GLU A 152 -2.10 11.45 -19.37
C GLU A 152 -3.55 11.94 -19.37
N GLY A 153 -3.81 13.08 -18.73
CA GLY A 153 -5.14 13.67 -18.57
C GLY A 153 -6.08 12.94 -17.61
N ARG A 154 -5.71 11.77 -17.07
CA ARG A 154 -6.52 10.99 -16.11
C ARG A 154 -5.86 10.78 -14.74
N GLY A 155 -4.56 11.04 -14.61
CA GLY A 155 -3.83 10.87 -13.37
C GLY A 155 -3.53 9.39 -13.07
N GLN A 156 -3.54 9.03 -11.78
CA GLN A 156 -3.23 7.68 -11.32
C GLN A 156 -4.47 6.77 -11.38
N LEU A 157 -4.33 5.62 -12.02
CA LEU A 157 -5.37 4.59 -12.13
C LEU A 157 -4.81 3.23 -11.70
N ARG A 158 -5.62 2.42 -11.02
CA ARG A 158 -5.28 1.00 -10.80
C ARG A 158 -5.48 0.22 -12.09
N LEU A 159 -4.57 -0.69 -12.40
CA LEU A 159 -4.69 -1.54 -13.59
C LEU A 159 -5.98 -2.37 -13.61
N GLU A 160 -6.52 -2.74 -12.44
CA GLU A 160 -7.82 -3.40 -12.37
C GLU A 160 -8.95 -2.56 -12.99
N GLN A 161 -8.90 -1.22 -12.90
CA GLN A 161 -9.90 -0.33 -13.48
C GLN A 161 -9.81 -0.32 -15.01
N LEU A 162 -8.61 -0.51 -15.57
CA LEU A 162 -8.40 -0.64 -17.02
C LEU A 162 -8.78 -2.03 -17.54
N LEU A 163 -8.57 -3.06 -16.73
CA LEU A 163 -8.72 -4.47 -17.13
C LEU A 163 -10.05 -5.09 -16.69
N CYS A 164 -10.88 -4.39 -15.91
CA CYS A 164 -12.16 -4.91 -15.43
C CYS A 164 -13.14 -5.23 -16.56
N GLY A 165 -13.02 -4.56 -17.72
CA GLY A 165 -13.85 -4.78 -18.91
C GLY A 165 -13.51 -6.05 -19.71
N LEU A 166 -12.40 -6.73 -19.40
CA LEU A 166 -12.00 -7.95 -20.12
C LEU A 166 -13.09 -9.03 -20.07
N PRO A 167 -13.39 -9.72 -21.19
CA PRO A 167 -14.26 -10.90 -21.18
C PRO A 167 -13.78 -12.01 -20.22
N GLN A 168 -14.72 -12.72 -19.58
CA GLN A 168 -14.40 -13.91 -18.77
C GLN A 168 -14.02 -15.08 -19.69
N ARG A 169 -12.73 -15.15 -20.06
CA ARG A 169 -12.17 -16.23 -20.86
C ARG A 169 -10.68 -16.45 -20.54
N ARG A 170 -10.11 -17.46 -21.20
CA ARG A 170 -8.66 -17.68 -21.25
C ARG A 170 -8.08 -16.92 -22.45
N TYR A 171 -6.96 -16.26 -22.23
CA TYR A 171 -6.18 -15.53 -23.21
C TYR A 171 -4.94 -16.33 -23.57
N GLY A 172 -4.72 -16.54 -24.87
CA GLY A 172 -3.59 -17.31 -25.38
C GLY A 172 -2.28 -16.52 -25.41
N SER A 173 -2.36 -15.20 -25.46
CA SER A 173 -1.19 -14.32 -25.62
C SER A 173 -1.44 -12.92 -25.05
N PRO A 174 -0.37 -12.10 -24.87
CA PRO A 174 -0.49 -10.69 -24.50
C PRO A 174 -1.37 -9.89 -25.49
N GLU A 175 -1.24 -10.15 -26.79
CA GLU A 175 -1.95 -9.40 -27.85
C GLU A 175 -3.46 -9.60 -27.74
N GLU A 176 -3.92 -10.79 -27.35
CA GLU A 176 -5.34 -11.03 -27.10
C GLU A 176 -5.87 -10.22 -25.90
N VAL A 177 -5.05 -10.02 -24.86
CA VAL A 177 -5.43 -9.24 -23.68
C VAL A 177 -5.52 -7.76 -24.03
N LEU A 178 -4.48 -7.22 -24.68
CA LEU A 178 -4.41 -5.80 -25.04
C LEU A 178 -5.55 -5.41 -25.98
N ARG A 179 -5.78 -6.22 -27.04
CA ARG A 179 -6.90 -6.04 -27.96
C ARG A 179 -8.25 -6.04 -27.24
N ALA A 180 -8.44 -6.94 -26.28
CA ALA A 180 -9.69 -7.03 -25.52
C ALA A 180 -9.86 -5.90 -24.48
N ALA A 181 -8.76 -5.29 -24.03
CA ALA A 181 -8.77 -4.13 -23.15
C ALA A 181 -8.94 -2.79 -23.90
N GLY A 182 -8.87 -2.80 -25.24
CA GLY A 182 -8.86 -1.57 -26.05
C GLY A 182 -7.55 -0.79 -25.92
N LEU A 183 -6.44 -1.49 -25.67
CA LEU A 183 -5.09 -0.98 -25.54
C LEU A 183 -4.23 -1.36 -26.74
#